data_AF-A0AA39EYF9-F1
#
_entry.id   AF-A0AA39EYF9-F1
#
_cell.length_a   1.000
_cell.length_b   1.000
_cell.length_c   1.000
_cell.angle_alpha   90.00
_cell.angle_beta   90.00
_cell.angle_gamma   90.00
#
_symmetry.space_group_name_H-M   'P 1'
#
loop_
_entity.id
_entity.type
_entity.pdbx_description
1 polymer ?
#
loop_
_entity_poly.entity_id
_entity_poly.type
_entity_poly.pdbx_seq_one_letter_code
_entity_poly.pdbx_strand_id
1 'polypeptide(L)'
;MTGMREHAQLAAIWSLNAALISNNDFIVLCTAYTNMILTAHEIDQSGMTIFLENDGLTICNKRETDIELHELKAIIMLYLAVCYSYLMKGETSKVSHLAVIILKLSRAVKSVEYELVILPRFIYLLMIQCRYDEIPSLLEKLEFIANSDLDKSGHTWYYALCTDLQLETGIRIVSIDQCEQYYQKEGNTTVNARDFDARGRYFMSMWLWHLRMNDWESANMWRARKKNTATTLHQFSIIAATTALKELEALLIYYVHKVDSRNEIAIHNAFVDIQKQFEVINRLKKIVKPILARYMLLKAYYAMIFGRSRSSLKLLACSKNISKETGNKLIYAWADHCEKAWTGVLTKTQMNKWKDKCELKSNIDEYSIENYEFLVAFYTLPLPIHKPRYISSIRLSFDKSN
;
A
#
# COMPACT_ATOMS: atom_id res chain seq x y z
N MET A 1 0.96 -22.33 14.23
CA MET A 1 0.22 -21.52 13.23
C MET A 1 0.06 -22.21 11.88
N THR A 2 0.94 -23.16 11.49
CA THR A 2 0.78 -23.98 10.26
C THR A 2 -0.50 -24.81 10.25
N GLY A 3 -0.83 -25.51 11.35
CA GLY A 3 -2.06 -26.32 11.42
C GLY A 3 -3.37 -25.52 11.26
N MET A 4 -3.45 -24.27 11.75
CA MET A 4 -4.64 -23.43 11.55
C MET A 4 -4.87 -23.06 10.08
N ARG A 5 -3.80 -22.88 9.29
CA ARG A 5 -3.92 -22.58 7.84
C ARG A 5 -4.38 -23.80 7.06
N GLU A 6 -3.86 -24.97 7.40
CA GLU A 6 -4.27 -26.25 6.79
C GLU A 6 -5.74 -26.55 7.08
N HIS A 7 -6.21 -26.29 8.31
CA HIS A 7 -7.63 -26.43 8.65
C HIS A 7 -8.52 -25.42 7.90
N ALA A 8 -8.09 -24.16 7.77
CA ALA A 8 -8.82 -23.15 7.00
C ALA A 8 -8.93 -23.53 5.51
N GLN A 9 -7.85 -24.06 4.93
CA GLN A 9 -7.84 -24.56 3.56
C GLN A 9 -8.79 -25.74 3.37
N LEU A 10 -8.72 -26.73 4.25
CA LEU A 10 -9.58 -27.90 4.18
C LEU A 10 -11.06 -27.51 4.32
N ALA A 11 -11.36 -26.58 5.24
CA ALA A 11 -12.70 -26.05 5.43
C ALA A 11 -13.21 -25.30 4.18
N ALA A 12 -12.37 -24.48 3.53
CA ALA A 12 -12.75 -23.77 2.31
C ALA A 12 -13.03 -24.75 1.15
N ILE A 13 -12.18 -25.78 0.97
CA ILE A 13 -12.37 -26.82 -0.06
C ILE A 13 -13.66 -27.60 0.20
N TRP A 14 -13.87 -28.08 1.43
CA TRP A 14 -15.05 -28.85 1.78
C TRP A 14 -16.33 -28.03 1.66
N SER A 15 -16.29 -26.76 2.09
CA SER A 15 -17.42 -25.84 1.95
C SER A 15 -17.79 -25.61 0.48
N LEU A 16 -16.81 -25.38 -0.39
CA LEU A 16 -17.06 -25.20 -1.82
C LEU A 16 -17.60 -26.47 -2.48
N ASN A 17 -17.00 -27.63 -2.18
CA ASN A 17 -17.48 -28.90 -2.72
C ASN A 17 -18.93 -29.20 -2.27
N ALA A 18 -19.24 -29.00 -1.00
CA ALA A 18 -20.59 -29.22 -0.48
C ALA A 18 -21.61 -28.25 -1.12
N ALA A 19 -21.23 -26.98 -1.31
CA ALA A 19 -22.07 -25.98 -1.96
C ALA A 19 -22.31 -26.32 -3.44
N LEU A 20 -21.30 -26.79 -4.16
CA LEU A 20 -21.42 -27.20 -5.57
C LEU A 20 -22.26 -28.46 -5.74
N ILE A 21 -22.18 -29.42 -4.81
CA ILE A 21 -22.99 -30.64 -4.84
C ILE A 21 -24.46 -30.31 -4.58
N SER A 22 -24.73 -29.46 -3.59
CA SER A 22 -26.10 -29.10 -3.25
C SER A 22 -26.72 -28.18 -4.29
N ASN A 23 -25.96 -27.22 -4.83
CA ASN A 23 -26.34 -26.22 -5.84
C ASN A 23 -27.71 -25.53 -5.62
N ASN A 24 -28.20 -25.53 -4.37
CA ASN A 24 -29.56 -25.12 -4.04
C ASN A 24 -29.60 -23.75 -3.35
N ASP A 25 -28.49 -23.30 -2.76
CA ASP A 25 -28.41 -22.05 -2.02
C ASP A 25 -27.32 -21.13 -2.59
N PHE A 26 -27.77 -20.03 -3.18
CA PHE A 26 -26.92 -19.06 -3.85
C PHE A 26 -26.05 -18.24 -2.89
N ILE A 27 -26.55 -17.95 -1.68
CA ILE A 27 -25.78 -17.24 -0.65
C ILE A 27 -24.63 -18.15 -0.19
N VAL A 28 -24.91 -19.44 0.02
CA VAL A 28 -23.91 -20.43 0.40
C VAL A 28 -22.86 -20.59 -0.70
N LEU A 29 -23.27 -20.67 -1.97
CA LEU A 29 -22.33 -20.70 -3.10
C LEU A 29 -21.43 -19.47 -3.13
N CYS A 30 -21.98 -18.26 -3.09
CA CYS A 30 -21.19 -17.03 -3.08
C CYS A 30 -20.20 -16.98 -1.92
N THR A 31 -20.64 -17.40 -0.74
CA THR A 31 -19.81 -17.44 0.47
C THR A 31 -18.69 -18.47 0.35
N ALA A 32 -18.98 -19.65 -0.20
CA ALA A 32 -17.98 -20.70 -0.38
C ALA A 32 -16.92 -20.31 -1.42
N TYR A 33 -17.32 -19.71 -2.55
CA TYR A 33 -16.38 -19.15 -3.53
C TYR A 33 -15.53 -18.02 -2.92
N THR A 34 -16.15 -17.12 -2.16
CA THR A 34 -15.46 -16.02 -1.44
C THR A 34 -14.34 -16.56 -0.57
N ASN A 35 -14.66 -17.52 0.32
CA ASN A 35 -13.69 -18.12 1.22
C ASN A 35 -12.58 -18.84 0.45
N MET A 36 -12.92 -19.61 -0.58
CA MET A 36 -11.93 -20.36 -1.36
C MET A 36 -10.98 -19.44 -2.14
N ILE A 37 -11.47 -18.33 -2.72
CA ILE A 37 -10.63 -17.33 -3.39
C ILE A 37 -9.63 -16.72 -2.39
N LEU A 38 -10.11 -16.28 -1.22
CA LEU A 38 -9.26 -15.67 -0.20
C LEU A 38 -8.18 -16.65 0.29
N THR A 39 -8.56 -17.90 0.58
CA THR A 39 -7.61 -18.92 1.03
C THR A 39 -6.62 -19.34 -0.06
N ALA A 40 -7.04 -19.40 -1.33
CA ALA A 40 -6.16 -19.75 -2.45
C ALA A 40 -4.98 -18.79 -2.63
N HIS A 41 -5.15 -17.51 -2.29
CA HIS A 41 -4.05 -16.53 -2.28
C HIS A 41 -3.05 -16.74 -1.16
N GLU A 42 -3.50 -17.20 0.01
CA GLU A 42 -2.61 -17.45 1.15
C GLU A 42 -1.67 -18.65 0.92
N ILE A 43 -2.08 -19.57 0.04
CA ILE A 43 -1.34 -20.80 -0.31
C ILE A 43 -0.61 -20.73 -1.66
N ASP A 44 -0.58 -19.55 -2.30
CA ASP A 44 0.10 -19.29 -3.58
C ASP A 44 -0.38 -20.18 -4.76
N GLN A 45 -1.66 -20.59 -4.76
CA GLN A 45 -2.25 -21.40 -5.83
C GLN A 45 -2.85 -20.51 -6.94
N SER A 46 -1.99 -19.70 -7.56
CA SER A 46 -2.39 -18.69 -8.54
C SER A 46 -3.20 -19.24 -9.73
N GLY A 47 -2.93 -20.47 -10.18
CA GLY A 47 -3.70 -21.11 -11.27
C GLY A 47 -5.16 -21.37 -10.90
N MET A 48 -5.44 -21.80 -9.68
CA MET A 48 -6.80 -22.11 -9.21
C MET A 48 -7.65 -20.84 -9.05
N THR A 49 -7.02 -19.73 -8.63
CA THR A 49 -7.74 -18.45 -8.43
C THR A 49 -8.46 -17.96 -9.68
N ILE A 50 -7.88 -18.14 -10.87
CA ILE A 50 -8.48 -17.70 -12.14
C ILE A 50 -9.80 -18.44 -12.41
N PHE A 51 -9.83 -19.76 -12.19
CA PHE A 51 -11.05 -20.55 -12.34
C PHE A 51 -12.12 -20.15 -11.33
N LEU A 52 -11.73 -20.00 -10.06
CA LEU A 52 -12.65 -19.59 -8.99
C LEU A 52 -13.25 -18.20 -9.23
N GLU A 53 -12.45 -17.24 -9.72
CA GLU A 53 -12.92 -15.91 -10.09
C GLU A 53 -13.95 -15.97 -11.21
N ASN A 54 -13.62 -16.66 -12.31
CA ASN A 54 -14.50 -16.73 -13.47
C ASN A 54 -15.80 -17.48 -13.16
N ASP A 55 -15.72 -18.60 -12.45
CA ASP A 55 -16.90 -19.40 -12.08
C ASP A 55 -17.78 -18.64 -11.08
N GLY A 56 -17.18 -18.01 -10.06
CA GLY A 56 -17.90 -17.19 -9.10
C GLY A 56 -18.65 -16.03 -9.77
N LEU A 57 -17.98 -15.30 -10.67
CA LEU A 57 -18.63 -14.23 -11.44
C LEU A 57 -19.73 -14.77 -12.37
N THR A 58 -19.50 -15.94 -12.99
CA THR A 58 -20.46 -16.59 -13.88
C THR A 58 -21.74 -17.00 -13.15
N ILE A 59 -21.62 -17.49 -11.91
CA ILE A 59 -22.77 -17.84 -11.06
C ILE A 59 -23.62 -16.60 -10.79
N CYS A 60 -23.01 -15.46 -10.48
CA CYS A 60 -23.75 -14.21 -10.31
C CYS A 60 -24.43 -13.76 -11.62
N ASN A 61 -23.75 -13.87 -12.76
CA ASN A 61 -24.27 -13.41 -14.05
C ASN A 61 -25.39 -14.29 -14.62
N LYS A 62 -25.42 -15.58 -14.26
CA LYS A 62 -26.46 -16.53 -14.70
C LYS A 62 -27.78 -16.40 -13.92
N ARG A 63 -27.85 -15.50 -12.93
CA ARG A 63 -29.05 -15.31 -12.13
C ARG A 63 -30.07 -14.50 -12.91
N GLU A 64 -31.13 -15.17 -13.37
CA GLU A 64 -32.22 -14.56 -14.17
C GLU A 64 -33.39 -14.05 -13.31
N THR A 65 -33.46 -14.43 -12.04
CA THR A 65 -34.53 -14.03 -11.11
C THR A 65 -34.21 -12.71 -10.42
N ASP A 66 -35.25 -12.07 -9.88
CA ASP A 66 -35.09 -10.93 -8.95
C ASP A 66 -34.12 -11.30 -7.81
N ILE A 67 -33.21 -10.38 -7.50
CA ILE A 67 -32.15 -10.57 -6.49
C ILE A 67 -32.61 -9.93 -5.18
N GLU A 68 -32.66 -10.73 -4.12
CA GLU A 68 -33.02 -10.22 -2.80
C GLU A 68 -31.85 -9.45 -2.14
N LEU A 69 -32.18 -8.62 -1.14
CA LEU A 69 -31.20 -7.80 -0.43
C LEU A 69 -30.07 -8.64 0.20
N HIS A 70 -30.39 -9.81 0.76
CA HIS A 70 -29.41 -10.70 1.38
C HIS A 70 -28.50 -11.37 0.35
N GLU A 71 -29.04 -11.75 -0.80
CA GLU A 71 -28.26 -12.27 -1.93
C GLU A 71 -27.32 -11.20 -2.48
N LEU A 72 -27.76 -9.94 -2.54
CA LEU A 72 -26.93 -8.83 -2.99
C LEU A 72 -25.72 -8.59 -2.07
N LYS A 73 -25.88 -8.75 -0.75
CA LYS A 73 -24.75 -8.72 0.20
C LYS A 73 -23.75 -9.84 -0.07
N ALA A 74 -24.22 -11.05 -0.37
CA ALA A 74 -23.35 -12.17 -0.71
C ALA A 74 -22.58 -11.93 -2.03
N ILE A 75 -23.23 -11.34 -3.04
CA ILE A 75 -22.59 -10.92 -4.29
C ILE A 75 -21.49 -9.88 -4.02
N ILE A 76 -21.77 -8.87 -3.18
CA ILE A 76 -20.77 -7.85 -2.82
C ILE A 76 -19.54 -8.49 -2.17
N MET A 77 -19.72 -9.45 -1.26
CA MET A 77 -18.61 -10.16 -0.63
C MET A 77 -17.77 -10.95 -1.63
N LEU A 78 -18.41 -11.66 -2.56
CA LEU A 78 -17.72 -12.37 -3.64
C LEU A 78 -16.95 -11.40 -4.55
N TYR A 79 -17.57 -10.29 -4.94
CA TYR A 79 -16.93 -9.28 -5.77
C TYR A 79 -15.76 -8.62 -5.03
N LEU A 80 -15.85 -8.38 -3.72
CA LEU A 80 -14.74 -7.91 -2.91
C LEU A 80 -13.56 -8.90 -2.92
N ALA A 81 -13.81 -10.20 -2.82
CA ALA A 81 -12.77 -11.23 -2.89
C ALA A 81 -12.12 -11.33 -4.28
N VAL A 82 -12.91 -11.26 -5.35
CA VAL A 82 -12.39 -11.19 -6.74
C VAL A 82 -11.58 -9.90 -6.95
N CYS A 83 -12.07 -8.77 -6.46
CA CYS A 83 -11.37 -7.49 -6.53
C CYS A 83 -10.03 -7.54 -5.78
N TYR A 84 -10.02 -8.16 -4.59
CA TYR A 84 -8.80 -8.41 -3.84
C TYR A 84 -7.82 -9.27 -4.64
N SER A 85 -8.30 -10.34 -5.27
CA SER A 85 -7.46 -11.18 -6.13
C SER A 85 -6.81 -10.40 -7.27
N TYR A 86 -7.60 -9.60 -7.99
CA TYR A 86 -7.09 -8.76 -9.07
C TYR A 86 -6.07 -7.73 -8.57
N LEU A 87 -6.28 -7.15 -7.38
CA LEU A 87 -5.29 -6.29 -6.73
C LEU A 87 -3.98 -7.04 -6.47
N MET A 88 -4.02 -8.26 -5.96
CA MET A 88 -2.84 -9.08 -5.68
C MET A 88 -2.05 -9.44 -6.95
N LYS A 89 -2.76 -9.63 -8.08
CA LYS A 89 -2.18 -9.91 -9.40
C LYS A 89 -1.70 -8.65 -10.13
N GLY A 90 -2.17 -7.46 -9.75
CA GLY A 90 -1.87 -6.20 -10.43
C GLY A 90 -2.72 -5.92 -11.66
N GLU A 91 -3.91 -6.51 -11.74
CA GLU A 91 -4.85 -6.31 -12.85
C GLU A 91 -5.65 -5.00 -12.67
N THR A 92 -4.94 -3.87 -12.69
CA THR A 92 -5.46 -2.56 -12.26
C THR A 92 -6.75 -2.13 -12.98
N SER A 93 -6.89 -2.44 -14.28
CA SER A 93 -8.11 -2.14 -15.06
C SER A 93 -9.34 -2.89 -14.53
N LYS A 94 -9.21 -4.19 -14.24
CA LYS A 94 -10.31 -5.00 -13.70
C LYS A 94 -10.70 -4.56 -12.29
N VAL A 95 -9.71 -4.20 -11.48
CA VAL A 95 -9.95 -3.65 -10.13
C VAL A 95 -10.75 -2.36 -10.22
N SER A 96 -10.38 -1.41 -11.09
CA SER A 96 -11.11 -0.16 -11.25
C SER A 96 -12.57 -0.38 -11.61
N HIS A 97 -12.84 -1.28 -12.57
CA HIS A 97 -14.20 -1.59 -12.98
C HIS A 97 -15.01 -2.20 -11.84
N LEU A 98 -14.47 -3.22 -11.17
CA LEU A 98 -15.16 -3.94 -10.11
C LEU A 98 -15.35 -3.08 -8.86
N ALA A 99 -14.40 -2.22 -8.51
CA ALA A 99 -14.52 -1.28 -7.39
C ALA A 99 -15.70 -0.32 -7.57
N VAL A 100 -15.93 0.20 -8.78
CA VAL A 100 -17.08 1.06 -9.09
C VAL A 100 -18.39 0.29 -8.94
N ILE A 101 -18.45 -0.97 -9.40
CA ILE A 101 -19.63 -1.83 -9.23
C ILE A 101 -19.90 -2.07 -7.75
N ILE A 102 -18.90 -2.50 -6.99
CA ILE A 102 -19.01 -2.75 -5.54
C ILE A 102 -19.53 -1.49 -4.84
N LEU A 103 -18.97 -0.30 -5.12
CA LEU A 103 -19.45 0.95 -4.54
C LEU A 103 -20.92 1.25 -4.83
N LYS A 104 -21.40 0.97 -6.06
CA LYS A 104 -22.81 1.13 -6.42
C LYS A 104 -23.70 0.14 -5.67
N LEU A 105 -23.28 -1.13 -5.60
CA LEU A 105 -24.03 -2.17 -4.90
C LEU A 105 -24.08 -1.91 -3.38
N SER A 106 -22.96 -1.51 -2.77
CA SER A 106 -22.88 -1.14 -1.35
C SER A 106 -23.86 -0.03 -0.99
N ARG A 107 -24.00 0.98 -1.87
CA ARG A 107 -24.99 2.05 -1.70
C ARG A 107 -26.41 1.53 -1.84
N ALA A 108 -26.68 0.65 -2.81
CA ALA A 108 -28.00 0.05 -3.00
C ALA A 108 -28.44 -0.74 -1.76
N VAL A 109 -27.53 -1.46 -1.11
CA VAL A 109 -27.80 -2.19 0.15
C VAL A 109 -27.66 -1.31 1.40
N LYS A 110 -27.33 -0.02 1.25
CA LYS A 110 -27.05 0.95 2.34
C LYS A 110 -26.03 0.44 3.36
N SER A 111 -24.98 -0.25 2.90
CA SER A 111 -23.93 -0.80 3.76
C SER A 111 -22.68 0.08 3.74
N VAL A 112 -22.54 0.88 4.80
CA VAL A 112 -21.34 1.69 5.08
C VAL A 112 -20.09 0.81 5.19
N GLU A 113 -20.23 -0.38 5.78
CA GLU A 113 -19.12 -1.31 5.99
C GLU A 113 -18.42 -1.68 4.67
N TYR A 114 -19.18 -2.06 3.64
CA TYR A 114 -18.59 -2.43 2.35
C TYR A 114 -17.97 -1.23 1.63
N GLU A 115 -18.55 -0.03 1.78
CA GLU A 115 -17.93 1.20 1.26
C GLU A 115 -16.58 1.49 1.93
N LEU A 116 -16.51 1.37 3.26
CA LEU A 116 -15.28 1.56 4.03
C LEU A 116 -14.21 0.51 3.72
N VAL A 117 -14.59 -0.71 3.32
CA VAL A 117 -13.62 -1.72 2.87
C VAL A 117 -13.05 -1.38 1.49
N ILE A 118 -13.87 -1.01 0.51
CA ILE A 118 -13.39 -0.82 -0.87
C ILE A 118 -12.73 0.54 -1.11
N LEU A 119 -13.20 1.62 -0.46
CA LEU A 119 -12.74 2.99 -0.72
C LEU A 119 -11.22 3.15 -0.55
N PRO A 120 -10.58 2.73 0.56
CA PRO A 120 -9.14 2.89 0.72
C PRO A 120 -8.31 2.21 -0.36
N ARG A 121 -8.74 1.02 -0.78
CA ARG A 121 -8.08 0.21 -1.82
C ARG A 121 -8.24 0.86 -3.19
N PHE A 122 -9.42 1.41 -3.47
CA PHE A 122 -9.68 2.10 -4.72
C PHE A 122 -8.93 3.43 -4.83
N ILE A 123 -8.90 4.24 -3.77
CA ILE A 123 -8.10 5.47 -3.73
C ILE A 123 -6.61 5.17 -3.93
N TYR A 124 -6.08 4.12 -3.29
CA TYR A 124 -4.71 3.68 -3.50
C TYR A 124 -4.42 3.27 -4.96
N LEU A 125 -5.36 2.56 -5.60
CA LEU A 125 -5.25 2.21 -7.01
C LEU A 125 -5.17 3.44 -7.92
N LEU A 126 -6.01 4.46 -7.67
CA LEU A 126 -6.01 5.70 -8.45
C LEU A 126 -4.69 6.45 -8.30
N MET A 127 -4.09 6.46 -7.10
CA MET A 127 -2.74 7.00 -6.89
C MET A 127 -1.69 6.29 -7.76
N ILE A 128 -1.73 4.96 -7.84
CA ILE A 128 -0.81 4.17 -8.69
C ILE A 128 -1.01 4.49 -10.18
N GLN A 129 -2.26 4.68 -10.60
CA GLN A 129 -2.64 4.99 -11.98
C GLN A 129 -2.45 6.48 -12.35
N CYS A 130 -2.03 7.31 -11.41
CA CYS A 130 -1.92 8.77 -11.54
C CYS A 130 -3.25 9.47 -11.91
N ARG A 131 -4.39 8.93 -11.47
CA ARG A 131 -5.73 9.51 -11.66
C ARG A 131 -6.07 10.41 -10.47
N TYR A 132 -5.32 11.50 -10.34
CA TYR A 132 -5.35 12.35 -9.14
C TYR A 132 -6.59 13.24 -9.05
N ASP A 133 -7.23 13.51 -10.18
CA ASP A 133 -8.46 14.28 -10.33
C ASP A 133 -9.67 13.64 -9.61
N GLU A 134 -9.73 12.30 -9.55
CA GLU A 134 -10.82 11.57 -8.90
C GLU A 134 -10.64 11.42 -7.38
N ILE A 135 -9.41 11.53 -6.88
CA ILE A 135 -9.05 11.21 -5.50
C ILE A 135 -9.72 12.14 -4.48
N PRO A 136 -9.76 13.48 -4.65
CA PRO A 136 -10.38 14.38 -3.69
C PRO A 136 -11.84 14.01 -3.40
N SER A 137 -12.63 13.76 -4.45
CA SER A 137 -14.05 13.39 -4.31
C SER A 137 -14.25 12.08 -3.54
N LEU A 138 -13.34 11.12 -3.70
CA LEU A 138 -13.39 9.84 -2.99
C LEU A 138 -12.89 9.96 -1.54
N LEU A 139 -11.92 10.84 -1.28
CA LEU A 139 -11.45 11.14 0.07
C LEU A 139 -12.52 11.88 0.88
N GLU A 140 -13.18 12.88 0.29
CA GLU A 140 -14.31 13.59 0.91
C GLU A 140 -15.44 12.61 1.23
N LYS A 141 -15.77 11.73 0.28
CA LYS A 141 -16.75 10.67 0.51
C LYS A 141 -16.34 9.74 1.66
N LEU A 142 -15.07 9.33 1.72
CA LEU A 142 -14.56 8.47 2.79
C LEU A 142 -14.68 9.16 4.16
N GLU A 143 -14.33 10.44 4.24
CA GLU A 143 -14.47 11.25 5.45
C GLU A 143 -15.93 11.37 5.88
N PHE A 144 -16.83 11.70 4.95
CA PHE A 144 -18.26 11.83 5.21
C PHE A 144 -18.86 10.53 5.77
N ILE A 145 -18.53 9.39 5.16
CA ILE A 145 -19.04 8.09 5.60
C ILE A 145 -18.42 7.69 6.95
N ALA A 146 -17.13 7.96 7.15
CA ALA A 146 -16.44 7.66 8.40
C ALA A 146 -17.01 8.45 9.60
N ASN A 147 -17.46 9.69 9.39
CA ASN A 147 -18.08 10.52 10.44
C ASN A 147 -19.34 9.89 11.04
N SER A 148 -20.04 9.05 10.28
CA SER A 148 -21.27 8.39 10.71
C SER A 148 -21.03 7.01 11.33
N ASP A 149 -19.78 6.53 11.35
CA ASP A 149 -19.42 5.20 11.80
C ASP A 149 -18.88 5.19 13.23
N LEU A 150 -19.23 4.15 13.98
CA LEU A 150 -18.78 3.99 15.37
C LEU A 150 -17.29 3.57 15.42
N ASP A 151 -16.84 2.78 14.45
CA ASP A 151 -15.46 2.34 14.34
C ASP A 151 -14.57 3.41 13.67
N LYS A 152 -13.37 3.61 14.23
CA LYS A 152 -12.47 4.69 13.80
C LYS A 152 -11.53 4.26 12.66
N SER A 153 -11.64 3.05 12.12
CA SER A 153 -10.80 2.62 10.99
C SER A 153 -11.04 3.49 9.76
N GLY A 154 -12.29 3.91 9.49
CA GLY A 154 -12.61 4.80 8.37
C GLY A 154 -11.87 6.15 8.45
N HIS A 155 -11.94 6.81 9.60
CA HIS A 155 -11.19 8.05 9.86
C HIS A 155 -9.69 7.85 9.79
N THR A 156 -9.18 6.77 10.39
CA THR A 156 -7.75 6.46 10.35
C THR A 156 -7.29 6.27 8.90
N TRP A 157 -8.09 5.60 8.07
CA TRP A 157 -7.83 5.45 6.64
C TRP A 157 -7.82 6.78 5.89
N TYR A 158 -8.77 7.67 6.17
CA TYR A 158 -8.81 9.00 5.55
C TYR A 158 -7.51 9.78 5.77
N TYR A 159 -7.06 9.94 7.01
CA TYR A 159 -5.81 10.66 7.31
C TYR A 159 -4.57 9.93 6.78
N ALA A 160 -4.56 8.60 6.81
CA ALA A 160 -3.47 7.81 6.25
C ALA A 160 -3.34 8.02 4.73
N LEU A 161 -4.46 8.03 4.00
CA LEU A 161 -4.48 8.22 2.55
C LEU A 161 -4.18 9.65 2.14
N CYS A 162 -4.65 10.65 2.88
CA CYS A 162 -4.25 12.05 2.67
C CYS A 162 -2.73 12.22 2.82
N THR A 163 -2.17 11.62 3.87
CA THR A 163 -0.71 11.62 4.10
C THR A 163 0.01 10.84 2.99
N ASP A 164 -0.53 9.71 2.54
CA ASP A 164 0.04 8.97 1.42
C ASP A 164 0.05 9.76 0.12
N LEU A 165 -1.05 10.44 -0.22
CA LEU A 165 -1.12 11.29 -1.40
C LEU A 165 -0.02 12.35 -1.36
N GLN A 166 0.15 13.02 -0.23
CA GLN A 166 1.22 13.99 -0.03
C GLN A 166 2.62 13.35 -0.13
N LEU A 167 2.82 12.16 0.45
CA LEU A 167 4.09 11.43 0.32
C LEU A 167 4.39 11.08 -1.14
N GLU A 168 3.43 10.53 -1.88
CA GLU A 168 3.70 10.03 -3.23
C GLU A 168 3.76 11.15 -4.28
N THR A 169 3.12 12.30 -4.03
CA THR A 169 2.94 13.35 -5.06
C THR A 169 3.23 14.78 -4.61
N GLY A 170 3.35 15.05 -3.30
CA GLY A 170 3.41 16.40 -2.74
C GLY A 170 2.06 17.15 -2.73
N ILE A 171 0.99 16.55 -3.27
CA ILE A 171 -0.36 17.13 -3.25
C ILE A 171 -0.92 17.03 -1.83
N ARG A 172 -1.40 18.16 -1.31
CA ARG A 172 -1.91 18.27 0.06
C ARG A 172 -3.41 18.54 0.06
N ILE A 173 -4.18 17.61 0.63
CA ILE A 173 -5.62 17.77 0.90
C ILE A 173 -5.83 18.22 2.35
N VAL A 174 -5.14 17.55 3.28
CA VAL A 174 -5.14 17.82 4.72
C VAL A 174 -3.71 18.17 5.15
N SER A 175 -3.53 19.13 6.07
CA SER A 175 -2.21 19.45 6.59
C SER A 175 -1.70 18.37 7.55
N ILE A 176 -0.38 18.24 7.68
CA ILE A 176 0.19 17.30 8.65
C ILE A 176 -0.19 17.68 10.08
N ASP A 177 -0.29 18.97 10.40
CA ASP A 177 -0.77 19.41 11.72
C ASP A 177 -2.19 18.88 12.00
N GLN A 178 -3.07 18.84 11.00
CA GLN A 178 -4.40 18.26 11.14
C GLN A 178 -4.34 16.74 11.36
N CYS A 179 -3.45 16.02 10.67
CA CYS A 179 -3.20 14.61 10.95
C CYS A 179 -2.71 14.41 12.40
N GLU A 180 -1.75 15.21 12.87
CA GLU A 180 -1.26 15.13 14.25
C GLU A 180 -2.36 15.43 15.27
N GLN A 181 -3.18 16.44 15.03
CA GLN A 181 -4.32 16.79 15.88
C GLN A 181 -5.36 15.66 15.94
N TYR A 182 -5.64 14.99 14.82
CA TYR A 182 -6.49 13.81 14.80
C TYR A 182 -5.96 12.74 15.76
N TYR A 183 -4.65 12.45 15.69
CA TYR A 183 -4.05 11.50 16.62
C TYR A 183 -4.06 12.00 18.07
N GLN A 184 -3.84 13.28 18.33
CA GLN A 184 -3.89 13.80 19.72
C GLN A 184 -5.29 13.68 20.33
N LYS A 185 -6.34 13.88 19.53
CA LYS A 185 -7.74 13.77 19.96
C LYS A 185 -8.17 12.30 20.16
N GLU A 186 -7.74 11.40 19.29
CA GLU A 186 -8.23 10.02 19.23
C GLU A 186 -7.23 8.97 19.81
N GLY A 187 -5.98 9.37 20.07
CA GLY A 187 -4.80 8.50 20.09
C GLY A 187 -4.70 7.44 21.19
N ASN A 188 -5.55 7.49 22.20
CA ASN A 188 -5.65 6.44 23.25
C ASN A 188 -6.98 5.68 23.24
N THR A 189 -8.00 6.19 22.55
CA THR A 189 -9.35 5.60 22.47
C THR A 189 -9.65 4.98 21.11
N THR A 190 -8.77 5.18 20.12
CA THR A 190 -8.92 4.57 18.80
C THR A 190 -9.05 3.06 19.00
N VAL A 191 -10.24 2.50 18.79
CA VAL A 191 -10.44 1.07 18.60
C VAL A 191 -10.65 0.93 17.10
N ASN A 192 -9.61 0.47 16.40
CA ASN A 192 -9.71 0.09 14.99
C ASN A 192 -10.04 -1.39 14.96
N ALA A 193 -11.23 -1.74 15.47
CA ALA A 193 -11.63 -3.13 15.61
C ALA A 193 -11.88 -3.76 14.25
N ARG A 194 -12.37 -2.97 13.28
CA ARG A 194 -12.70 -3.46 11.95
C ARG A 194 -11.47 -3.67 11.07
N ASP A 195 -10.53 -2.74 11.10
CA ASP A 195 -9.34 -2.81 10.23
C ASP A 195 -8.08 -2.34 10.97
N PHE A 196 -7.28 -3.31 11.40
CA PHE A 196 -6.00 -3.10 12.07
C PHE A 196 -4.93 -2.51 11.13
N ASP A 197 -5.02 -2.77 9.82
CA ASP A 197 -4.04 -2.26 8.85
C ASP A 197 -4.10 -0.74 8.75
N ALA A 198 -5.28 -0.14 8.96
CA ALA A 198 -5.48 1.32 8.94
C ALA A 198 -4.49 2.04 9.87
N ARG A 199 -4.34 1.52 11.09
CA ARG A 199 -3.46 2.11 12.11
C ARG A 199 -1.99 1.95 11.76
N GLY A 200 -1.60 0.74 11.35
CA GLY A 200 -0.23 0.45 10.94
C GLY A 200 0.17 1.33 9.75
N ARG A 201 -0.74 1.53 8.80
CA ARG A 201 -0.55 2.43 7.67
C ARG A 201 -0.38 3.87 8.10
N TYR A 202 -1.29 4.39 8.93
CA TYR A 202 -1.24 5.77 9.43
C TYR A 202 0.10 6.09 10.09
N PHE A 203 0.52 5.28 11.06
CA PHE A 203 1.79 5.50 11.76
C PHE A 203 3.01 5.40 10.84
N MET A 204 2.98 4.49 9.87
CA MET A 204 4.05 4.37 8.88
C MET A 204 4.16 5.63 8.02
N SER A 205 3.02 6.14 7.54
CA SER A 205 2.99 7.33 6.69
C SER A 205 3.42 8.58 7.47
N MET A 206 2.98 8.75 8.73
CA MET A 206 3.46 9.83 9.59
C MET A 206 4.96 9.73 9.83
N TRP A 207 5.47 8.56 10.21
CA TRP A 207 6.91 8.37 10.43
C TRP A 207 7.74 8.69 9.19
N LEU A 208 7.33 8.19 8.02
CA LEU A 208 8.03 8.46 6.76
C LEU A 208 7.99 9.95 6.39
N TRP A 209 6.89 10.64 6.63
CA TRP A 209 6.78 12.07 6.35
C TRP A 209 7.82 12.89 7.12
N HIS A 210 7.91 12.72 8.44
CA HIS A 210 8.89 13.46 9.25
C HIS A 210 10.33 13.12 8.86
N LEU A 211 10.62 11.87 8.49
CA LEU A 211 11.93 11.48 7.95
C LEU A 211 12.27 12.22 6.66
N ARG A 212 11.34 12.31 5.70
CA ARG A 212 11.55 13.04 4.44
C ARG A 212 11.67 14.55 4.64
N MET A 213 11.09 15.10 5.70
CA MET A 213 11.21 16.51 6.08
C MET A 213 12.49 16.83 6.87
N ASN A 214 13.28 15.82 7.25
CA ASN A 214 14.41 15.92 8.19
C ASN A 214 14.01 16.37 9.61
N ASP A 215 12.76 16.12 10.01
CA ASP A 215 12.29 16.33 11.38
C ASP A 215 12.53 15.06 12.21
N TRP A 216 13.77 14.92 12.67
CA TRP A 216 14.24 13.70 13.33
C TRP A 216 13.64 13.48 14.73
N GLU A 217 13.27 14.55 15.42
CA GLU A 217 12.68 14.48 16.75
C GLU A 217 11.28 13.87 16.68
N SER A 218 10.41 14.44 15.84
CA SER A 218 9.07 13.89 15.60
C SER A 218 9.14 12.49 14.98
N ALA A 219 10.07 12.24 14.04
CA ALA A 219 10.26 10.92 13.48
C ALA A 219 10.56 9.85 14.55
N ASN A 220 11.35 10.17 15.58
CA ASN A 220 11.61 9.25 16.69
C ASN A 220 10.36 8.97 17.52
N MET A 221 9.53 9.99 17.78
CA MET A 221 8.25 9.82 18.48
C MET A 221 7.31 8.88 17.72
N TRP A 222 7.14 9.11 16.42
CA TRP A 222 6.28 8.28 15.57
C TRP A 222 6.80 6.85 15.43
N ARG A 223 8.13 6.67 15.34
CA ARG A 223 8.75 5.33 15.34
C ARG A 223 8.47 4.55 16.63
N ALA A 224 8.53 5.21 17.79
CA ALA A 224 8.23 4.58 19.07
C ALA A 224 6.75 4.15 19.16
N ARG A 225 5.83 5.03 18.76
CA ARG A 225 4.38 4.73 18.72
C ARG A 225 4.05 3.55 17.81
N LYS A 226 4.69 3.48 16.63
CA LYS A 226 4.55 2.35 15.70
C LYS A 226 4.96 1.01 16.36
N LYS A 227 6.10 0.96 17.09
CA LYS A 227 6.56 -0.26 17.76
C LYS A 227 5.54 -0.78 18.79
N ASN A 228 4.89 0.12 19.50
CA ASN A 228 3.86 -0.21 20.49
C ASN A 228 2.55 -0.72 19.86
N THR A 229 2.42 -0.60 18.53
CA THR A 229 1.21 -0.95 17.77
C THR A 229 1.45 -2.13 16.82
N ALA A 230 2.64 -2.75 16.84
CA ALA A 230 2.94 -3.86 15.95
C ALA A 230 2.17 -5.12 16.38
N THR A 231 0.90 -5.22 15.98
CA THR A 231 0.13 -6.45 16.06
C THR A 231 0.65 -7.41 15.01
N THR A 232 1.12 -8.58 15.47
CA THR A 232 1.57 -9.70 14.66
C THR A 232 0.38 -10.33 13.93
N LEU A 233 -0.19 -9.64 12.93
CA LEU A 233 -1.08 -10.29 11.97
C LEU A 233 -0.47 -10.23 10.57
N HIS A 234 0.07 -11.38 10.19
CA HIS A 234 0.42 -11.71 8.82
C HIS A 234 -0.85 -11.88 7.99
N GLN A 235 -1.25 -10.84 7.26
CA GLN A 235 -2.07 -11.01 6.07
C GLN A 235 -1.21 -10.65 4.86
N PHE A 236 -1.12 -11.56 3.89
CA PHE A 236 -0.51 -11.31 2.60
C PHE A 236 -1.42 -10.35 1.81
N SER A 237 -1.54 -9.09 2.26
CA SER A 237 -2.37 -8.07 1.64
C SER A 237 -1.52 -7.03 0.89
N ILE A 238 -2.12 -6.41 -0.12
CA ILE A 238 -1.48 -5.30 -0.85
C ILE A 238 -1.14 -4.12 0.08
N ILE A 239 -1.99 -3.87 1.08
CA ILE A 239 -1.80 -2.80 2.06
C ILE A 239 -0.58 -3.11 2.94
N ALA A 240 -0.54 -4.28 3.56
CA ALA A 240 0.57 -4.71 4.41
C ALA A 240 1.89 -4.69 3.62
N ALA A 241 1.87 -5.17 2.37
CA ALA A 241 3.04 -5.18 1.52
C ALA A 241 3.52 -3.78 1.10
N THR A 242 2.60 -2.86 0.83
CA THR A 242 2.95 -1.47 0.55
C THR A 242 3.48 -0.77 1.79
N THR A 243 2.92 -1.04 2.96
CA THR A 243 3.40 -0.52 4.25
C THR A 243 4.80 -1.05 4.56
N ALA A 244 5.08 -2.32 4.28
CA ALA A 244 6.42 -2.89 4.41
C ALA A 244 7.45 -2.22 3.50
N LEU A 245 7.06 -1.81 2.28
CA LEU A 245 7.94 -1.05 1.40
C LEU A 245 8.21 0.37 1.92
N LYS A 246 7.20 1.07 2.45
CA LYS A 246 7.39 2.37 3.10
C LYS A 246 8.31 2.28 4.31
N GLU A 247 8.24 1.18 5.07
CA GLU A 247 9.17 0.91 6.15
C GLU A 247 10.61 0.74 5.66
N LEU A 248 10.82 -0.02 4.58
CA LEU A 248 12.16 -0.17 4.00
C LEU A 248 12.70 1.20 3.54
N GLU A 249 11.87 2.00 2.89
CA GLU A 249 12.24 3.36 2.49
C GLU A 249 12.64 4.23 3.69
N ALA A 250 11.82 4.26 4.74
CA ALA A 250 12.08 4.98 5.98
C ALA A 250 13.41 4.55 6.62
N LEU A 251 13.66 3.24 6.70
CA LEU A 251 14.89 2.68 7.24
C LEU A 251 16.12 3.06 6.40
N LEU A 252 16.01 3.09 5.06
CA LEU A 252 17.10 3.51 4.17
C LEU A 252 17.43 4.99 4.34
N ILE A 253 16.42 5.86 4.41
CA ILE A 253 16.61 7.31 4.66
C ILE A 253 17.24 7.52 6.05
N TYR A 254 16.72 6.84 7.07
CA TYR A 254 17.28 6.89 8.42
C TYR A 254 18.73 6.43 8.46
N TYR A 255 19.07 5.35 7.74
CA TYR A 255 20.44 4.85 7.62
C TYR A 255 21.38 5.90 7.01
N VAL A 256 20.96 6.54 5.91
CA VAL A 256 21.74 7.62 5.26
C VAL A 256 22.05 8.74 6.26
N HIS A 257 21.03 9.22 6.98
CA HIS A 257 21.22 10.25 7.99
C HIS A 257 22.19 9.81 9.11
N LYS A 258 22.12 8.57 9.58
CA LYS A 258 23.04 8.07 10.62
C LYS A 258 24.46 7.87 10.13
N VAL A 259 24.66 7.55 8.85
CA VAL A 259 25.98 7.55 8.20
C VAL A 259 26.55 8.96 8.18
N ASP A 260 25.76 9.94 7.77
CA ASP A 260 26.19 11.35 7.72
C ASP A 260 26.46 11.92 9.12
N SER A 261 25.68 11.52 10.12
CA SER A 261 25.89 11.89 11.53
C SER A 261 26.96 11.06 12.25
N ARG A 262 27.61 10.10 11.57
CA ARG A 262 28.67 9.21 12.11
C ARG A 262 28.29 8.45 13.39
N ASN A 263 27.02 8.07 13.55
CA ASN A 263 26.57 7.30 14.72
C ASN A 263 26.67 5.80 14.46
N GLU A 264 27.81 5.19 14.79
CA GLU A 264 28.14 3.79 14.46
C GLU A 264 27.12 2.77 14.98
N ILE A 265 26.68 2.93 16.23
CA ILE A 265 25.69 2.03 16.85
C ILE A 265 24.35 2.12 16.10
N ALA A 266 23.89 3.33 15.80
CA ALA A 266 22.64 3.52 15.07
C ALA A 266 22.73 3.05 13.62
N ILE A 267 23.90 3.18 12.97
CA ILE A 267 24.18 2.65 11.63
C ILE A 267 24.04 1.12 11.64
N HIS A 268 24.67 0.44 12.61
CA HIS A 268 24.60 -1.02 12.73
C HIS A 268 23.15 -1.50 12.95
N ASN A 269 22.44 -0.90 13.90
CA ASN A 269 21.05 -1.26 14.20
C ASN A 269 20.12 -1.04 12.99
N ALA A 270 20.26 0.10 12.31
CA ALA A 270 19.48 0.37 11.09
C ALA A 270 19.78 -0.64 9.99
N PHE A 271 21.04 -1.05 9.82
CA PHE A 271 21.42 -2.08 8.85
C PHE A 271 20.76 -3.42 9.15
N VAL A 272 20.75 -3.86 10.41
CA VAL A 272 20.07 -5.10 10.83
C VAL A 272 18.56 -5.02 10.55
N ASP A 273 17.92 -3.90 10.86
CA ASP A 273 16.49 -3.68 10.57
C ASP A 273 16.21 -3.72 9.05
N ILE A 274 17.09 -3.12 8.23
CA ILE A 274 16.99 -3.17 6.77
C ILE A 274 17.05 -4.61 6.25
N GLN A 275 17.97 -5.45 6.75
CA GLN A 275 18.09 -6.84 6.32
C GLN A 275 16.83 -7.64 6.66
N LYS A 276 16.32 -7.52 7.89
CA LYS A 276 15.05 -8.15 8.30
C LYS A 276 13.90 -7.71 7.41
N GLN A 277 13.85 -6.42 7.05
CA GLN A 277 12.79 -5.91 6.20
C GLN A 277 12.88 -6.44 4.77
N PHE A 278 14.08 -6.64 4.23
CA PHE A 278 14.27 -7.33 2.95
C PHE A 278 13.73 -8.76 2.97
N GLU A 279 13.94 -9.51 4.06
CA GLU A 279 13.40 -10.87 4.22
C GLU A 279 11.85 -10.88 4.24
N VAL A 280 11.24 -9.92 4.94
CA VAL A 280 9.78 -9.75 4.97
C VAL A 280 9.25 -9.49 3.55
N ILE A 281 9.82 -8.52 2.84
CA ILE A 281 9.38 -8.16 1.48
C ILE A 281 9.65 -9.30 0.48
N ASN A 282 10.74 -10.04 0.64
CA ASN A 282 11.05 -11.20 -0.21
C ASN A 282 9.99 -12.31 -0.13
N ARG A 283 9.29 -12.44 1.01
CA ARG A 283 8.14 -13.34 1.13
C ARG A 283 6.90 -12.74 0.47
N LEU A 284 6.61 -11.47 0.76
CA LEU A 284 5.42 -10.77 0.26
C LEU A 284 5.40 -10.67 -1.28
N LYS A 285 6.55 -10.39 -1.90
CA LYS A 285 6.66 -10.17 -3.35
C LYS A 285 6.33 -11.41 -4.20
N LYS A 286 6.35 -12.60 -3.59
CA LYS A 286 5.97 -13.86 -4.28
C LYS A 286 4.47 -13.89 -4.57
N ILE A 287 3.69 -13.33 -3.64
CA ILE A 287 2.22 -13.39 -3.67
C ILE A 287 1.63 -12.06 -4.18
N VAL A 288 2.16 -10.93 -3.71
CA VAL A 288 1.66 -9.58 -4.06
C VAL A 288 2.49 -9.00 -5.21
N LYS A 289 2.07 -9.20 -6.46
CA LYS A 289 2.85 -8.78 -7.64
C LYS A 289 3.03 -7.26 -7.80
N PRO A 290 2.04 -6.39 -7.51
CA PRO A 290 2.17 -4.94 -7.75
C PRO A 290 3.33 -4.27 -7.01
N ILE A 291 3.83 -4.86 -5.93
CA ILE A 291 4.89 -4.26 -5.11
C ILE A 291 6.27 -4.36 -5.76
N LEU A 292 6.42 -5.23 -6.78
CA LEU A 292 7.71 -5.54 -7.40
C LEU A 292 8.39 -4.30 -7.97
N ALA A 293 7.65 -3.40 -8.63
CA ALA A 293 8.19 -2.17 -9.19
C ALA A 293 8.86 -1.31 -8.11
N ARG A 294 8.15 -1.02 -7.01
CA ARG A 294 8.66 -0.20 -5.90
C ARG A 294 9.77 -0.93 -5.13
N TYR A 295 9.68 -2.24 -4.99
CA TYR A 295 10.75 -3.05 -4.41
C TYR A 295 12.06 -2.90 -5.19
N MET A 296 12.02 -2.98 -6.52
CA MET A 296 13.21 -2.80 -7.36
C MET A 296 13.78 -1.38 -7.27
N LEU A 297 12.91 -0.35 -7.18
CA LEU A 297 13.33 1.03 -6.93
C LEU A 297 14.08 1.17 -5.60
N LEU A 298 13.54 0.62 -4.50
CA LEU A 298 14.20 0.68 -3.18
C LEU A 298 15.47 -0.17 -3.13
N LYS A 299 15.52 -1.30 -3.85
CA LYS A 299 16.74 -2.09 -4.01
C LYS A 299 17.81 -1.32 -4.80
N ALA A 300 17.40 -0.55 -5.81
CA ALA A 300 18.29 0.35 -6.54
C ALA A 300 18.83 1.46 -5.64
N TYR A 301 17.96 2.05 -4.81
CA TYR A 301 18.36 3.06 -3.84
C TYR A 301 19.38 2.51 -2.83
N TYR A 302 19.10 1.32 -2.27
CA TYR A 302 20.06 0.59 -1.44
C TYR A 302 21.40 0.37 -2.15
N ALA A 303 21.40 -0.05 -3.42
CA ALA A 303 22.66 -0.18 -4.17
C ALA A 303 23.39 1.17 -4.32
N MET A 304 22.66 2.27 -4.50
CA MET A 304 23.24 3.61 -4.69
C MET A 304 23.84 4.18 -3.41
N ILE A 305 23.21 3.99 -2.24
CA ILE A 305 23.74 4.37 -0.92
C ILE A 305 25.15 3.78 -0.70
N PHE A 306 25.40 2.58 -1.23
CA PHE A 306 26.66 1.85 -1.10
C PHE A 306 27.63 2.10 -2.26
N GLY A 307 27.35 3.09 -3.12
CA GLY A 307 28.20 3.45 -4.25
C GLY A 307 28.21 2.45 -5.41
N ARG A 308 27.23 1.53 -5.48
CA ARG A 308 27.11 0.54 -6.57
C ARG A 308 26.29 1.10 -7.73
N SER A 309 26.75 2.20 -8.33
CA SER A 309 25.97 2.98 -9.31
C SER A 309 25.52 2.16 -10.53
N ARG A 310 26.41 1.35 -11.11
CA ARG A 310 26.05 0.48 -12.26
C ARG A 310 24.96 -0.54 -11.92
N SER A 311 25.01 -1.13 -10.72
CA SER A 311 23.99 -2.08 -10.26
C SER A 311 22.66 -1.37 -9.99
N SER A 312 22.72 -0.20 -9.34
CA SER A 312 21.55 0.63 -9.09
C SER A 312 20.82 1.03 -10.38
N LEU A 313 21.53 1.50 -11.41
CA LEU A 313 20.90 1.87 -12.69
C LEU A 313 20.24 0.68 -13.39
N LYS A 314 20.82 -0.52 -13.31
CA LYS A 314 20.18 -1.75 -13.82
C LYS A 314 18.88 -2.07 -13.08
N LEU A 315 18.89 -1.95 -11.75
CA LEU A 315 17.70 -2.17 -10.92
C LEU A 315 16.62 -1.11 -11.17
N LEU A 316 16.99 0.16 -11.41
CA LEU A 316 16.07 1.21 -11.83
C LEU A 316 15.43 0.92 -13.19
N ALA A 317 16.22 0.48 -14.18
CA ALA A 317 15.68 0.07 -15.48
C ALA A 317 14.68 -1.09 -15.33
N CYS A 318 14.98 -2.07 -14.49
CA CYS A 318 14.05 -3.15 -14.16
C CYS A 318 12.76 -2.63 -13.50
N SER A 319 12.86 -1.72 -12.52
CA SER A 319 11.71 -1.07 -11.88
C SER A 319 10.82 -0.35 -12.90
N LYS A 320 11.42 0.42 -13.81
CA LYS A 320 10.71 1.13 -14.89
C LYS A 320 10.01 0.18 -15.87
N ASN A 321 10.66 -0.92 -16.27
CA ASN A 321 10.06 -1.90 -17.16
C ASN A 321 8.85 -2.60 -16.52
N ILE A 322 8.99 -3.09 -15.29
CA ILE A 322 7.88 -3.70 -14.54
C ILE A 322 6.74 -2.69 -14.37
N SER A 323 7.06 -1.43 -14.11
CA SER A 323 6.05 -0.37 -13.97
C SER A 323 5.25 -0.16 -15.25
N LYS A 324 5.88 -0.22 -16.42
CA LYS A 324 5.19 -0.15 -17.73
C LYS A 324 4.29 -1.36 -17.94
N GLU A 325 4.80 -2.56 -17.69
CA GLU A 325 4.05 -3.82 -17.86
C GLU A 325 2.81 -3.89 -16.97
N THR A 326 2.91 -3.37 -15.74
CA THR A 326 1.82 -3.40 -14.74
C THR A 326 0.95 -2.14 -14.74
N GLY A 327 1.26 -1.15 -15.58
CA GLY A 327 0.55 0.13 -15.61
C GLY A 327 0.74 1.00 -14.35
N ASN A 328 1.80 0.76 -13.56
CA ASN A 328 2.13 1.54 -12.37
C ASN A 328 2.86 2.84 -12.76
N LYS A 329 2.07 3.84 -13.18
CA LYS A 329 2.58 5.13 -13.65
C LYS A 329 3.32 5.90 -12.56
N LEU A 330 2.84 5.80 -11.31
CA LEU A 330 3.44 6.48 -10.16
C LEU A 330 4.90 6.06 -9.95
N ILE A 331 5.16 4.75 -9.86
CA ILE A 331 6.50 4.25 -9.60
C ILE A 331 7.41 4.45 -10.81
N TYR A 332 6.88 4.38 -12.04
CA TYR A 332 7.63 4.73 -13.23
C TYR A 332 8.19 6.16 -13.15
N ALA A 333 7.31 7.13 -12.87
CA ALA A 333 7.67 8.54 -12.80
C ALA A 333 8.64 8.83 -11.64
N TRP A 334 8.43 8.19 -10.48
CA TRP A 334 9.34 8.34 -9.35
C TRP A 334 10.73 7.72 -9.62
N ALA A 335 10.79 6.55 -10.27
CA ALA A 335 12.05 5.93 -10.66
C ALA A 335 12.82 6.77 -11.68
N ASP A 336 12.13 7.36 -12.66
CA ASP A 336 12.70 8.30 -13.63
C ASP A 336 13.24 9.57 -12.95
N HIS A 337 12.49 10.14 -12.00
CA HIS A 337 12.95 11.27 -11.18
C HIS A 337 14.23 10.93 -10.41
N CYS A 338 14.28 9.76 -9.76
CA CYS A 338 15.46 9.33 -9.00
C CYS A 338 16.67 9.08 -9.89
N GLU A 339 16.48 8.48 -11.07
CA GLU A 339 17.56 8.30 -12.05
C GLU A 339 18.14 9.65 -12.48
N LYS A 340 17.29 10.61 -12.85
CA LYS A 340 17.73 11.97 -13.22
C LYS A 340 18.44 12.69 -12.08
N ALA A 341 17.96 12.53 -10.84
CA ALA A 341 18.60 13.10 -9.67
C ALA A 341 20.00 12.49 -9.42
N TRP A 342 20.11 11.16 -9.44
CA TRP A 342 21.37 10.46 -9.14
C TRP A 342 22.42 10.57 -10.26
N THR A 343 21.99 10.88 -11.49
CA THR A 343 22.87 11.13 -12.63
C THR A 343 23.24 12.61 -12.81
N GLY A 344 22.74 13.50 -11.94
CA GLY A 344 23.07 14.93 -11.96
C GLY A 344 22.33 15.73 -13.04
N VAL A 345 21.26 15.17 -13.63
CA VAL A 345 20.42 15.85 -14.62
C VAL A 345 19.51 16.89 -13.97
N LEU A 346 19.05 16.65 -12.74
CA LEU A 346 18.18 17.58 -12.02
C LEU A 346 18.98 18.69 -11.31
N THR A 347 18.44 19.91 -11.33
CA THR A 347 18.93 21.01 -10.51
C THR A 347 18.54 20.83 -9.03
N LYS A 348 19.21 21.54 -8.12
CA LYS A 348 18.87 21.53 -6.68
C LYS A 348 17.40 21.91 -6.43
N THR A 349 16.88 22.90 -7.16
CA THR A 349 15.48 23.31 -7.06
C THR A 349 14.53 22.20 -7.49
N GLN A 350 14.83 21.50 -8.59
CA GLN A 350 14.02 20.35 -9.03
C GLN A 350 14.06 19.19 -8.03
N MET A 351 15.21 18.95 -7.40
CA MET A 351 15.36 17.92 -6.37
C MET A 351 14.57 18.25 -5.09
N ASN A 352 14.49 19.53 -4.72
CA ASN A 352 13.81 20.00 -3.51
C ASN A 352 12.31 20.32 -3.71
N LYS A 353 11.82 20.34 -4.95
CA LYS A 353 10.44 20.70 -5.30
C LYS A 353 9.37 20.03 -4.44
N TRP A 354 9.53 18.75 -4.09
CA TRP A 354 8.59 18.06 -3.21
C TRP A 354 8.57 18.65 -1.80
N LYS A 355 9.76 18.93 -1.24
CA LYS A 355 9.90 19.50 0.10
C LYS A 355 9.36 20.92 0.14
N ASP A 356 9.73 21.74 -0.85
CA ASP A 356 9.25 23.11 -0.99
C ASP A 356 7.72 23.14 -1.04
N LYS A 357 7.09 22.22 -1.77
CA LYS A 357 5.62 22.09 -1.81
C LYS A 357 5.01 21.67 -0.48
N CYS A 358 5.64 20.76 0.26
CA CYS A 358 5.14 20.33 1.56
C CYS A 358 5.21 21.45 2.62
N GLU A 359 6.14 22.40 2.50
CA GLU A 359 6.31 23.54 3.41
C GLU A 359 5.35 24.71 3.12
N LEU A 360 4.79 24.78 1.91
CA LEU A 360 3.81 25.82 1.56
C LEU A 360 2.57 25.70 2.46
N LYS A 361 2.18 26.79 3.13
CA LYS A 361 1.02 26.80 4.03
C LYS A 361 -0.33 26.85 3.32
N SER A 362 -0.38 27.12 2.02
CA SER A 362 -1.61 27.17 1.23
C SER A 362 -2.13 25.76 0.91
N ASN A 363 -3.39 25.48 1.23
CA ASN A 363 -4.07 24.30 0.70
C ASN A 363 -4.25 24.46 -0.82
N ILE A 364 -4.45 23.35 -1.52
CA ILE A 364 -4.81 23.40 -2.93
C ILE A 364 -6.18 24.09 -3.03
N ASP A 365 -6.23 25.25 -3.69
CA ASP A 365 -7.50 25.88 -4.03
C ASP A 365 -8.24 24.97 -5.01
N GLU A 366 -9.54 24.74 -4.77
CA GLU A 366 -10.45 23.97 -5.63
C GLU A 366 -10.49 24.48 -7.08
N TYR A 367 -9.94 25.66 -7.37
CA TYR A 367 -9.86 26.23 -8.71
C TYR A 367 -8.56 25.93 -9.47
N SER A 368 -7.57 25.27 -8.84
CA SER A 368 -6.30 24.88 -9.49
C SER A 368 -6.33 23.48 -10.14
N ILE A 369 -7.54 22.90 -10.25
CA ILE A 369 -7.87 21.53 -10.67
C ILE A 369 -7.54 21.22 -12.13
N GLU A 370 -7.39 22.22 -13.00
CA GLU A 370 -7.26 22.00 -14.44
C GLU A 370 -5.93 21.34 -14.87
N ASN A 371 -4.95 21.17 -13.96
CA ASN A 371 -3.63 20.66 -14.32
C ASN A 371 -2.89 19.92 -13.18
N TYR A 372 -3.49 18.84 -12.66
CA TYR A 372 -2.88 18.00 -11.60
C TYR A 372 -1.46 17.50 -11.93
N GLU A 373 -1.12 17.28 -13.21
CA GLU A 373 0.23 16.86 -13.61
C GLU A 373 1.32 17.86 -13.21
N PHE A 374 1.02 19.16 -13.23
CA PHE A 374 1.96 20.20 -12.80
C PHE A 374 2.06 20.32 -11.26
N LEU A 375 1.03 19.82 -10.56
CA LEU A 375 0.97 19.77 -9.10
C LEU A 375 1.75 18.59 -8.51
N VAL A 376 2.10 17.57 -9.29
CA VAL A 376 2.92 16.46 -8.81
C VAL A 376 4.38 16.89 -8.65
N ALA A 377 4.99 16.46 -7.55
CA ALA A 377 6.43 16.48 -7.31
C ALA A 377 6.83 15.17 -6.64
N PHE A 378 7.98 14.61 -7.01
CA PHE A 378 8.48 13.38 -6.43
C PHE A 378 9.59 13.69 -5.42
N TYR A 379 9.59 12.95 -4.31
CA TYR A 379 10.65 13.04 -3.32
C TYR A 379 11.96 12.48 -3.88
N THR A 380 13.03 13.26 -3.78
CA THR A 380 14.36 12.82 -4.18
C THR A 380 14.98 11.98 -3.07
N LEU A 381 15.20 10.69 -3.32
CA LEU A 381 15.85 9.80 -2.35
C LEU A 381 17.30 10.23 -2.09
N PRO A 382 17.66 10.59 -0.83
CA PRO A 382 18.94 11.23 -0.52
C PRO A 382 20.10 10.24 -0.54
N LEU A 383 21.25 10.64 -1.05
CA LEU A 383 22.49 9.86 -1.00
C LEU A 383 23.37 10.34 0.17
N PRO A 384 24.16 9.46 0.80
CA PRO A 384 25.04 9.87 1.89
C PRO A 384 26.15 10.79 1.38
N ILE A 385 26.44 11.84 2.15
CA ILE A 385 27.55 12.77 1.90
C ILE A 385 28.89 12.04 2.09
N HIS A 386 28.93 11.12 3.04
CA HIS A 386 30.11 10.31 3.34
C HIS A 386 29.90 8.86 2.89
N LYS A 387 30.87 8.29 2.16
CA LYS A 387 30.81 6.86 1.80
C LYS A 387 30.85 6.00 3.08
N PRO A 388 29.95 5.02 3.24
CA PRO A 388 29.98 4.13 4.40
C PRO A 388 31.27 3.32 4.41
N ARG A 389 32.16 3.59 5.39
CA ARG A 389 33.49 2.96 5.52
C ARG A 389 33.44 1.51 6.05
N TYR A 390 32.33 1.10 6.67
CA TYR A 390 32.29 -0.06 7.58
C TYR A 390 31.85 -1.41 6.98
N ILE A 391 31.64 -1.52 5.67
CA ILE A 391 30.90 -2.68 5.11
C ILE A 391 31.78 -3.46 4.14
N SER A 392 33.07 -3.64 4.42
CA SER A 392 33.90 -4.64 3.74
C SER A 392 33.76 -6.03 4.35
N SER A 393 33.46 -6.14 5.65
CA SER A 393 33.41 -7.41 6.40
C SER A 393 32.04 -8.11 6.43
N ILE A 394 30.94 -7.37 6.29
CA ILE A 394 29.55 -7.94 6.30
C ILE A 394 29.08 -8.31 4.86
N ARG A 395 29.94 -8.09 3.85
CA ARG A 395 29.65 -8.15 2.40
C ARG A 395 29.31 -9.52 1.81
N LEU A 396 29.53 -10.64 2.52
CA LEU A 396 29.62 -11.97 1.89
C LEU A 396 28.32 -12.80 1.86
N SER A 397 27.25 -12.42 2.56
CA SER A 397 26.07 -13.29 2.69
C SER A 397 24.91 -12.98 1.74
N PHE A 398 24.74 -11.73 1.28
CA PHE A 398 23.49 -11.32 0.59
C PHE A 398 23.58 -11.25 -0.94
N ASP A 399 24.77 -11.11 -1.53
CA ASP A 399 24.91 -11.14 -3.01
C ASP A 399 24.79 -12.58 -3.57
N LYS A 400 24.61 -13.60 -2.70
CA LYS A 400 24.37 -15.00 -3.09
C LYS A 400 22.89 -15.41 -3.19
N SER A 401 21.95 -14.55 -2.78
CA SER A 401 20.51 -14.78 -2.91
C SER A 401 19.94 -14.00 -4.09
N ASN A 402 20.28 -14.44 -5.30
CA ASN A 402 19.60 -14.04 -6.54
C ASN A 402 18.33 -14.86 -6.73
#